data_AF-A0A8J6BEN7-F1
#
_entry.id   AF-A0A8J6BEN7-F1
#
_cell.length_a   1.000
_cell.length_b   1.000
_cell.length_c   1.000
_cell.angle_alpha   90.00
_cell.angle_beta   90.00
_cell.angle_gamma   90.00
#
_symmetry.space_group_name_H-M   'P 1'
#
loop_
_entity.id
_entity.type
_entity.pdbx_description
1 polymer ?
#
loop_
_entity_poly.entity_id
_entity_poly.type
_entity_poly.pdbx_seq_one_letter_code
_entity_poly.pdbx_strand_id
1 'polypeptide(L)'
;MASPRGLVLLLLLLVSTTLTSQGLPSSSASCCTQLAKHIPKNLLPRVTKVRLQKKDGICSLQAIVLHVENHLKCMDPKNRFLQQWVKRHHPNPQ
;
A
#
# COMPACT_ATOMS: atom_id res chain seq x y z
N MET A 1 -43.46 18.09 7.07
CA MET A 1 -42.84 17.87 8.40
C MET A 1 -42.14 16.53 8.36
N ALA A 2 -40.82 16.49 8.18
CA ALA A 2 -40.07 15.24 8.11
C ALA A 2 -40.05 14.59 9.50
N SER A 3 -40.52 13.35 9.61
CA SER A 3 -40.56 12.61 10.88
C SER A 3 -39.13 12.40 11.43
N PRO A 4 -38.88 12.63 12.73
CA PRO A 4 -37.54 12.51 13.31
C PRO A 4 -36.93 11.12 13.11
N ARG A 5 -37.78 10.08 13.02
CA ARG A 5 -37.35 8.70 12.70
C ARG A 5 -36.79 8.55 11.29
N GLY A 6 -37.39 9.24 10.31
CA GLY A 6 -36.94 9.23 8.92
C GLY A 6 -35.59 9.94 8.76
N LEU A 7 -35.38 11.02 9.51
CA LEU A 7 -34.10 11.73 9.54
C LEU A 7 -32.99 10.86 10.15
N VAL A 8 -33.28 10.18 11.25
CA VAL A 8 -32.33 9.27 11.91
C VAL A 8 -31.93 8.10 11.01
N LEU A 9 -32.90 7.48 10.32
CA LEU A 9 -32.64 6.41 9.35
C LEU A 9 -31.78 6.91 8.17
N LEU A 10 -32.06 8.10 7.65
CA LEU A 10 -31.28 8.70 6.55
C LEU A 10 -29.83 8.98 6.98
N LEU A 11 -29.64 9.50 8.20
CA LEU A 11 -28.31 9.76 8.76
C LEU A 11 -27.51 8.46 8.97
N LEU A 12 -28.13 7.38 9.46
CA LEU A 12 -27.48 6.09 9.65
C LEU A 12 -27.03 5.46 8.33
N LEU A 13 -27.83 5.57 7.26
CA LEU A 13 -27.46 5.11 5.93
C LEU A 13 -26.26 5.88 5.36
N LEU A 14 -26.22 7.20 5.56
CA LEU A 14 -25.11 8.05 5.13
C LEU A 14 -23.81 7.77 5.92
N VAL A 15 -23.91 7.51 7.23
CA VAL A 15 -22.74 7.14 8.04
C VAL A 15 -22.14 5.81 7.57
N SER A 16 -22.99 4.84 7.23
CA SER A 16 -22.57 3.50 6.79
C SER A 16 -21.71 3.54 5.51
N THR A 17 -22.02 4.43 4.56
CA THR A 17 -21.22 4.57 3.33
C THR A 17 -19.88 5.25 3.59
N THR A 18 -19.83 6.22 4.50
CA THR A 18 -18.58 6.94 4.83
C THR A 18 -17.57 6.12 5.64
N LEU A 19 -18.03 5.08 6.35
CA LEU A 19 -17.17 4.23 7.19
C LEU A 19 -16.37 3.17 6.40
N THR A 20 -16.53 3.10 5.08
CA THR A 20 -15.71 2.24 4.19
C THR A 20 -14.48 2.98 3.67
N SER A 21 -13.82 3.77 4.51
CA SER A 21 -12.49 4.31 4.22
C SER A 21 -11.49 3.96 5.33
N GLN A 22 -11.60 2.74 5.84
CA GLN A 22 -10.48 2.12 6.54
C GLN A 22 -9.69 1.39 5.48
N GLY A 23 -8.52 1.94 5.12
CA GLY A 23 -7.57 1.30 4.23
C GLY A 23 -7.12 -0.04 4.82
N LEU A 24 -7.87 -1.09 4.54
CA LEU A 24 -7.38 -2.46 4.66
C LEU A 24 -6.15 -2.56 3.76
N PRO A 25 -5.01 -3.11 4.23
CA PRO A 25 -3.93 -3.48 3.35
C PRO A 25 -4.40 -4.67 2.50
N SER A 26 -5.18 -4.38 1.45
CA SER A 26 -5.60 -5.34 0.45
C SER A 26 -4.38 -5.68 -0.39
N SER A 27 -3.84 -6.86 -0.12
CA SER A 27 -2.61 -7.44 -0.67
C SER A 27 -2.63 -7.69 -2.18
N SER A 28 -3.53 -7.07 -2.95
CA SER A 28 -3.71 -7.36 -4.37
C SER A 28 -3.71 -6.15 -5.31
N ALA A 29 -3.88 -4.89 -4.86
CA ALA A 29 -3.88 -3.76 -5.82
C ALA A 29 -3.58 -2.35 -5.27
N SER A 30 -3.01 -2.17 -4.08
CA SER A 30 -2.66 -0.82 -3.63
C SER A 30 -1.47 -0.26 -4.45
N CYS A 31 -1.68 0.85 -5.14
CA CYS A 31 -0.59 1.60 -5.78
C CYS A 31 0.18 2.41 -4.74
N CYS A 32 1.51 2.37 -4.81
CA CYS A 32 2.35 3.34 -4.10
C CYS A 32 2.08 4.75 -4.63
N THR A 33 1.78 5.69 -3.72
CA THR A 33 1.63 7.12 -4.01
C THR A 33 2.84 7.94 -3.53
N GLN A 34 3.62 7.40 -2.60
CA GLN A 34 4.84 8.01 -2.07
C GLN A 34 5.94 6.96 -1.86
N LEU A 35 7.19 7.39 -2.01
CA LEU A 35 8.39 6.58 -1.75
C LEU A 35 9.01 6.98 -0.41
N ALA A 36 9.45 5.99 0.37
CA ALA A 36 10.24 6.26 1.56
C ALA A 36 11.62 6.78 1.16
N LYS A 37 12.06 7.85 1.83
CA LYS A 37 13.34 8.52 1.54
C LYS A 37 14.55 7.71 2.01
N HIS A 38 14.37 6.83 3.00
CA HIS A 38 15.44 6.05 3.60
C HIS A 38 14.99 4.61 3.86
N ILE A 39 15.95 3.68 3.87
CA ILE A 39 15.73 2.28 4.24
C ILE A 39 16.18 2.13 5.71
N PRO A 40 15.26 1.83 6.64
CA PRO A 40 15.62 1.54 8.02
C PRO A 40 16.57 0.35 8.08
N LYS A 41 17.59 0.41 8.95
CA LYS A 41 18.63 -0.64 9.07
C LYS A 41 18.05 -2.05 9.26
N ASN A 42 16.95 -2.14 10.01
CA ASN A 42 16.32 -3.42 10.37
C ASN A 42 15.14 -3.80 9.46
N LEU A 43 14.94 -3.09 8.34
CA LEU A 43 13.81 -3.35 7.46
C LEU A 43 14.03 -4.60 6.60
N LEU A 44 15.16 -4.67 5.89
CA LEU A 44 15.44 -5.72 4.90
C LEU A 44 15.38 -7.14 5.48
N PRO A 45 15.91 -7.42 6.68
CA PRO A 45 15.79 -8.75 7.28
C PRO A 45 14.36 -9.21 7.56
N ARG A 46 13.39 -8.29 7.59
CA ARG A 46 11.97 -8.56 7.90
C ARG A 46 11.09 -8.64 6.65
N VAL A 47 11.67 -8.49 5.46
CA VAL A 47 10.92 -8.53 4.20
C VAL A 47 10.55 -9.97 3.88
N THR A 48 9.25 -10.23 3.73
CA THR A 48 8.73 -11.55 3.38
C THR A 48 8.47 -11.67 1.87
N LYS A 49 8.16 -10.56 1.21
CA LYS A 49 7.84 -10.53 -0.22
C LYS A 49 8.28 -9.22 -0.85
N VAL A 50 8.60 -9.29 -2.14
CA VAL A 50 8.92 -8.12 -2.97
C VAL A 50 8.01 -8.11 -4.19
N ARG A 51 7.44 -6.94 -4.48
CA ARG A 51 6.69 -6.67 -5.71
C ARG A 51 7.27 -5.48 -6.46
N LEU A 52 7.45 -5.60 -7.77
CA LEU A 52 7.86 -4.50 -8.64
C LEU A 52 6.63 -3.79 -9.20
N GLN A 53 6.35 -2.60 -8.69
CA GLN A 53 5.31 -1.74 -9.24
C GLN A 53 5.85 -0.94 -10.41
N LYS A 54 5.32 -1.22 -11.60
CA LYS A 54 5.61 -0.47 -12.82
C LYS A 54 4.69 0.76 -12.94
N LYS A 55 5.11 1.70 -13.79
CA LYS A 55 4.32 2.87 -14.16
C LYS A 55 3.53 2.56 -15.45
N ASP A 56 2.50 1.74 -15.34
CA ASP A 56 1.74 1.20 -16.48
C ASP A 56 0.37 1.89 -16.69
N GLY A 57 0.21 3.13 -16.21
CA GLY A 57 -1.05 3.88 -16.32
C GLY A 57 -2.10 3.54 -15.25
N ILE A 58 -2.04 2.35 -14.64
CA ILE A 58 -2.83 2.00 -13.44
C ILE A 58 -2.19 2.65 -12.20
N CYS A 59 -0.88 2.46 -12.03
CA CYS A 59 -0.12 3.18 -11.03
C CYS A 59 0.74 4.25 -11.71
N SER A 60 0.66 5.49 -11.22
CA SER A 60 1.41 6.62 -11.79
C SER A 60 2.87 6.70 -11.31
N LEU A 61 3.23 5.88 -10.33
CA LEU A 61 4.54 5.86 -9.67
C LEU A 61 5.20 4.50 -9.82
N GLN A 62 6.49 4.48 -10.15
CA GLN A 62 7.29 3.26 -10.12
C GLN A 62 7.85 3.04 -8.71
N ALA A 63 7.75 1.83 -8.17
CA ALA A 63 8.18 1.52 -6.82
C ALA A 63 8.65 0.07 -6.66
N ILE A 64 9.63 -0.16 -5.79
CA ILE A 64 9.87 -1.48 -5.21
C ILE A 64 9.01 -1.57 -3.95
N VAL A 65 8.06 -2.48 -3.92
CA VAL A 65 7.15 -2.67 -2.78
C VAL A 65 7.66 -3.82 -1.93
N LEU A 66 8.04 -3.50 -0.69
CA LEU A 66 8.49 -4.47 0.30
C LEU A 66 7.32 -4.82 1.21
N HIS A 67 6.99 -6.10 1.29
CA HIS A 67 6.04 -6.62 2.27
C HIS A 67 6.82 -6.95 3.53
N VAL A 68 6.51 -6.26 4.63
CA VAL A 68 7.17 -6.43 5.92
C VAL A 68 6.08 -6.64 6.96
N GLU A 69 6.07 -7.83 7.56
CA GLU A 69 5.01 -8.24 8.49
C GLU A 69 3.61 -8.02 7.85
N ASN A 70 2.80 -7.12 8.41
CA ASN A 70 1.46 -6.78 7.91
C ASN A 70 1.41 -5.43 7.16
N HIS A 71 2.57 -4.86 6.81
CA HIS A 71 2.70 -3.53 6.22
C HIS A 71 3.43 -3.54 4.88
N LEU A 72 3.10 -2.56 4.04
CA LEU A 72 3.78 -2.28 2.79
C LEU A 72 4.75 -1.11 2.96
N LYS A 73 5.97 -1.25 2.43
CA LYS A 73 6.92 -0.14 2.29
C LYS A 73 7.29 0.05 0.82
N CYS A 74 6.92 1.21 0.28
CA CYS A 74 7.25 1.64 -1.06
C CYS A 74 8.62 2.31 -1.09
N MET A 75 9.54 1.76 -1.87
CA MET A 75 10.93 2.22 -1.97
C MET A 75 11.26 2.69 -3.39
N ASP A 76 12.21 3.61 -3.47
CA ASP A 76 12.70 4.13 -4.73
C ASP A 76 13.38 3.02 -5.56
N PRO A 77 12.88 2.73 -6.78
CA PRO A 77 13.48 1.73 -7.65
C PRO A 77 14.91 2.11 -8.07
N LYS A 78 15.33 3.37 -7.96
CA LYS A 78 16.69 3.82 -8.31
C LYS A 78 17.74 3.55 -7.22
N ASN A 79 17.32 3.10 -6.04
CA ASN A 79 18.25 2.78 -4.96
C ASN A 79 19.08 1.53 -5.30
N ARG A 80 20.36 1.72 -5.64
CA ARG A 80 21.25 0.62 -6.08
C ARG A 80 21.45 -0.45 -5.01
N PHE A 81 21.56 -0.07 -3.74
CA PHE A 81 21.71 -1.00 -2.63
C PHE A 81 20.48 -1.91 -2.52
N LEU A 82 19.28 -1.33 -2.60
CA LEU A 82 18.05 -2.09 -2.59
C LEU A 82 17.93 -3.02 -3.80
N GLN A 83 18.26 -2.54 -5.01
CA GLN A 83 18.23 -3.40 -6.21
C GLN A 83 19.15 -4.62 -6.07
N GLN A 84 20.37 -4.43 -5.56
CA GLN A 84 21.31 -5.53 -5.34
C GLN A 84 20.79 -6.50 -4.29
N TRP A 85 20.22 -6.00 -3.21
CA TRP A 85 19.62 -6.83 -2.18
C TRP A 85 18.44 -7.65 -2.72
N VAL A 86 17.52 -7.03 -3.47
CA VAL A 86 16.39 -7.73 -4.10
C VAL A 86 16.89 -8.81 -5.05
N LYS A 87 17.87 -8.52 -5.91
CA LYS A 87 18.45 -9.52 -6.84
C LYS A 87 19.06 -10.73 -6.12
N ARG A 88 19.68 -10.52 -4.95
CA ARG A 88 20.32 -11.58 -4.17
C ARG A 88 19.33 -12.43 -3.38
N HIS A 89 18.28 -11.83 -2.82
CA HIS A 89 17.37 -12.50 -1.87
C HIS A 89 15.99 -12.83 -2.45
N HIS A 90 15.57 -12.14 -3.50
CA HIS A 90 14.27 -12.30 -4.18
C HIS A 90 14.47 -12.28 -5.70
N PRO A 91 15.06 -13.34 -6.29
CA PRO A 91 15.38 -13.37 -7.73
C PRO A 91 14.15 -13.29 -8.64
N ASN A 92 12.98 -13.69 -8.13
CA ASN A 92 11.70 -13.65 -8.83
C ASN A 92 10.69 -12.77 -8.05
N PRO A 93 10.87 -11.44 -8.05
CA PRO A 93 9.90 -10.55 -7.44
C PRO A 93 8.60 -10.56 -8.26
N GLN A 94 7.47 -10.39 -7.57
CA GLN A 94 6.14 -10.38 -8.20
C GLN A 94 5.83 -9.06 -8.92
#